data_AF-Q23D49-F1
#
_entry.id   AF-Q23D49-F1
#
_cell.length_a   1.000
_cell.length_b   1.000
_cell.length_c   1.000
_cell.angle_alpha   90.00
_cell.angle_beta   90.00
_cell.angle_gamma   90.00
#
_symmetry.space_group_name_H-M   'P 1'
#
loop_
_entity.id
_entity.type
_entity.pdbx_description
1 polymer ?
#
loop_
_entity_poly.entity_id
_entity_poly.type
_entity_poly.pdbx_seq_one_letter_code
_entity_poly.pdbx_strand_id
1 'polypeptide(L)'
;MHGIILIEQEESAHNCCYELELKLESHSGESSNMSTQGSFSQNCSEFYSPATENKEAGAEQELQCSAEDNQEIFLWTQKVSHILQEIIKVQQILDKNKLRSFQNSCFNNSCIPQVSLSDYMYKIMTEARLEIDICIISLFYIDRLTSCQPNFRINQFNCHRLILTSMMVASKMHQDIQSYFQVVKLFSLIGGVCEKELYLMEQTLLDLLNYQLFISEDDYTRYKNQLTCFQL
;
A
#
# COMPACT_ATOMS: atom_id res chain seq x y z
N MET A 1 15.81 -0.72 12.67
CA MET A 1 14.37 -0.89 12.36
C MET A 1 14.16 -0.48 10.91
N HIS A 2 14.38 -1.39 9.96
CA HIS A 2 14.14 -1.17 8.53
C HIS A 2 13.57 -2.48 7.97
N GLY A 3 12.24 -2.59 7.92
CA GLY A 3 11.51 -3.86 7.79
C GLY A 3 11.25 -4.33 6.36
N ILE A 4 11.29 -3.45 5.37
CA ILE A 4 11.06 -3.81 3.96
C ILE A 4 12.33 -3.73 3.11
N ILE A 5 13.29 -2.89 3.51
CA ILE A 5 14.46 -2.55 2.68
C ILE A 5 15.67 -3.49 2.87
N LEU A 6 15.61 -4.47 3.77
CA LEU A 6 16.71 -5.42 3.98
C LEU A 6 16.65 -6.69 3.13
N ILE A 7 15.63 -6.86 2.27
CA ILE A 7 15.50 -8.08 1.46
C ILE A 7 16.63 -8.22 0.41
N GLU A 8 17.33 -7.14 0.03
CA GLU A 8 18.46 -7.23 -0.92
C GLU A 8 19.85 -7.30 -0.29
N GLN A 9 20.02 -7.19 1.03
CA GLN A 9 21.35 -7.30 1.67
C GLN A 9 21.66 -8.68 2.25
N GLU A 10 20.68 -9.59 2.36
CA GLU A 10 20.93 -10.94 2.88
C GLU A 10 21.39 -11.97 1.82
N GLU A 11 21.27 -11.69 0.52
CA GLU A 11 21.80 -12.57 -0.54
C GLU A 11 23.35 -12.63 -0.57
N SER A 12 24.03 -11.67 0.06
CA SER A 12 25.50 -11.68 0.21
C SER A 12 26.00 -12.44 1.46
N ALA A 13 25.14 -12.75 2.44
CA ALA A 13 25.54 -13.33 3.72
C ALA A 13 25.09 -14.79 3.92
N HIS A 14 24.14 -15.28 3.12
CA HIS A 14 23.56 -16.62 3.30
C HIS A 14 24.43 -17.79 2.81
N ASN A 15 25.60 -17.53 2.19
CA ASN A 15 26.56 -18.57 1.80
C ASN A 15 27.55 -18.97 2.91
N CYS A 16 27.42 -18.42 4.13
CA CYS A 16 28.38 -18.66 5.22
C CYS A 16 27.79 -19.27 6.52
N CYS A 17 26.46 -19.48 6.61
CA CYS A 17 25.82 -19.90 7.87
C CYS A 17 25.07 -21.25 7.81
N TYR A 18 25.33 -22.10 6.80
CA TYR A 18 24.65 -23.41 6.69
C TYR A 18 25.25 -24.53 7.56
N GLU A 19 26.18 -24.25 8.49
CA GLU A 19 26.86 -25.31 9.25
C GLU A 19 26.70 -25.31 10.77
N LEU A 20 25.93 -24.41 11.39
CA LEU A 20 25.88 -24.34 12.86
C LEU A 20 24.50 -24.05 13.43
N GLU A 21 23.61 -25.04 13.46
CA GLU A 21 22.82 -25.42 14.68
C GLU A 21 21.56 -26.22 14.35
N LEU A 22 21.79 -27.46 13.93
CA LEU A 22 21.04 -28.59 14.49
C LEU A 22 21.42 -28.73 15.97
N LYS A 23 20.67 -28.08 16.86
CA LYS A 23 20.45 -28.48 18.27
C LYS A 23 19.66 -27.38 18.98
N LEU A 24 18.39 -27.65 19.26
CA LEU A 24 17.71 -27.47 20.55
C LEU A 24 16.19 -27.42 20.30
N GLU A 25 15.56 -28.59 20.41
CA GLU A 25 14.13 -28.70 20.65
C GLU A 25 13.78 -28.27 22.09
N SER A 26 12.51 -27.90 22.28
CA SER A 26 11.61 -28.28 23.41
C SER A 26 11.10 -27.19 24.37
N HIS A 27 9.79 -27.34 24.63
CA HIS A 27 8.90 -26.78 25.67
C HIS A 27 8.13 -25.49 25.32
N SER A 28 6.80 -25.40 25.14
CA SER A 28 5.53 -26.06 25.61
C SER A 28 4.68 -25.12 26.48
N GLY A 29 3.35 -25.06 26.22
CA GLY A 29 2.27 -24.54 27.10
C GLY A 29 1.51 -23.32 26.53
N GLU A 30 0.29 -23.47 25.96
CA GLU A 30 -1.06 -23.37 26.59
C GLU A 30 -1.43 -21.98 27.16
N SER A 31 -2.65 -21.41 27.13
CA SER A 31 -3.91 -21.52 26.37
C SER A 31 -4.84 -20.35 26.82
N SER A 32 -5.97 -20.15 26.13
CA SER A 32 -7.25 -19.54 26.57
C SER A 32 -7.77 -18.31 25.81
N ASN A 33 -9.06 -18.40 25.46
CA ASN A 33 -9.86 -17.59 24.54
C ASN A 33 -10.76 -16.60 25.29
N MET A 34 -11.14 -15.49 24.65
CA MET A 34 -12.50 -14.96 24.78
C MET A 34 -12.89 -14.17 23.53
N SER A 35 -14.03 -14.55 22.95
CA SER A 35 -14.60 -14.11 21.69
C SER A 35 -15.54 -12.92 21.89
N THR A 36 -15.62 -12.04 20.90
CA THR A 36 -16.87 -11.32 20.62
C THR A 36 -16.99 -11.09 19.12
N GLN A 37 -18.03 -11.70 18.56
CA GLN A 37 -18.37 -11.71 17.14
C GLN A 37 -19.11 -10.41 16.80
N GLY A 38 -18.75 -9.82 15.67
CA GLY A 38 -19.48 -8.73 15.05
C GLY A 38 -19.36 -8.86 13.54
N SER A 39 -20.12 -9.78 12.95
CA SER A 39 -20.28 -9.90 11.50
C SER A 39 -21.15 -8.74 11.00
N PHE A 40 -20.60 -7.91 10.13
CA PHE A 40 -21.40 -7.02 9.28
C PHE A 40 -21.06 -7.29 7.81
N SER A 41 -21.85 -8.20 7.24
CA SER A 41 -22.08 -8.27 5.81
C SER A 41 -23.28 -7.37 5.52
N GLN A 42 -23.15 -6.43 4.59
CA GLN A 42 -24.23 -6.08 3.66
C GLN A 42 -23.79 -5.11 2.55
N ASN A 43 -23.77 -5.66 1.34
CA ASN A 43 -24.25 -5.10 0.07
C ASN A 43 -24.21 -3.56 -0.13
N CYS A 44 -23.23 -3.11 -0.91
CA CYS A 44 -23.22 -1.79 -1.55
C CYS A 44 -23.40 -1.92 -3.06
N SER A 45 -24.54 -2.46 -3.51
CA SER A 45 -24.91 -2.50 -4.95
C SER A 45 -26.01 -1.50 -5.33
N GLU A 46 -26.35 -0.55 -4.47
CA GLU A 46 -27.50 0.35 -4.69
C GLU A 46 -27.17 1.84 -4.55
N PHE A 47 -26.08 2.34 -5.12
CA PHE A 47 -25.92 3.80 -5.34
C PHE A 47 -25.10 4.09 -6.60
N TYR A 48 -25.51 3.55 -7.75
CA TYR A 48 -25.11 4.09 -9.05
C TYR A 48 -26.37 4.48 -9.82
N SER A 49 -26.64 5.78 -9.88
CA SER A 49 -27.44 6.38 -10.95
C SER A 49 -26.51 7.28 -11.77
N PRO A 50 -26.58 7.24 -13.10
CA PRO A 50 -25.72 8.05 -13.94
C PRO A 50 -26.15 9.52 -13.81
N ALA A 51 -25.29 10.35 -13.21
CA ALA A 51 -25.50 11.78 -13.18
C ALA A 51 -25.32 12.33 -14.61
N THR A 52 -26.38 12.95 -15.09
CA THR A 52 -26.48 13.65 -16.37
C THR A 52 -25.57 14.87 -16.36
N GLU A 53 -24.84 15.04 -17.46
CA GLU A 53 -24.01 16.20 -17.77
C GLU A 53 -24.80 17.50 -17.65
N ASN A 54 -24.21 18.51 -17.00
CA ASN A 54 -24.42 19.90 -17.36
C ASN A 54 -23.11 20.68 -17.21
N LYS A 55 -22.75 21.34 -18.31
CA LYS A 55 -21.58 22.19 -18.52
C LYS A 55 -21.68 23.47 -17.72
N GLU A 56 -20.62 23.83 -16.99
CA GLU A 56 -20.24 25.23 -16.80
C GLU A 56 -18.72 25.37 -16.99
N ALA A 57 -18.37 26.30 -17.87
CA ALA A 57 -17.01 26.56 -18.32
C ALA A 57 -16.31 27.50 -17.32
N GLY A 58 -15.27 26.99 -16.68
CA GLY A 58 -14.25 27.77 -15.98
C GLY A 58 -12.88 27.34 -16.51
N ALA A 59 -12.07 28.31 -16.93
CA ALA A 59 -10.78 28.07 -17.58
C ALA A 59 -9.80 27.37 -16.62
N GLU A 60 -9.65 26.06 -16.76
CA GLU A 60 -8.49 25.33 -16.27
C GLU A 60 -7.36 25.51 -17.27
N GLN A 61 -6.26 26.12 -16.84
CA GLN A 61 -5.00 25.99 -17.55
C GLN A 61 -4.60 24.51 -17.47
N GLU A 62 -4.79 23.80 -18.58
CA GLU A 62 -4.25 22.45 -18.79
C GLU A 62 -2.72 22.53 -18.71
N LEU A 63 -2.15 22.16 -17.56
CA LEU A 63 -0.76 21.74 -17.50
C LEU A 63 -0.70 20.37 -18.18
N GLN A 64 -0.31 20.38 -19.44
CA GLN A 64 -0.22 19.20 -20.28
C GLN A 64 0.96 18.34 -19.78
N CYS A 65 0.65 17.27 -19.05
CA CYS A 65 1.61 16.24 -18.63
C CYS A 65 2.34 15.70 -19.87
N SER A 66 3.66 15.80 -19.90
CA SER A 66 4.45 15.45 -21.07
C SER A 66 4.49 13.92 -21.25
N ALA A 67 4.78 13.45 -22.48
CA ALA A 67 4.92 12.01 -22.73
C ALA A 67 6.05 11.36 -21.90
N GLU A 68 7.06 12.15 -21.54
CA GLU A 68 8.21 11.73 -20.73
C GLU A 68 7.78 11.45 -19.27
N ASP A 69 6.92 12.31 -18.71
CA ASP A 69 6.38 12.14 -17.34
C ASP A 69 5.60 10.82 -17.21
N ASN A 70 4.80 10.47 -18.24
CA ASN A 70 4.04 9.21 -18.23
C ASN A 70 4.94 7.97 -18.30
N GLN A 71 6.06 8.04 -19.04
CA GLN A 71 7.02 6.94 -19.10
C GLN A 71 7.74 6.76 -17.75
N GLU A 72 8.07 7.87 -17.08
CA GLU A 72 8.67 7.83 -15.75
C GLU A 72 7.69 7.22 -14.73
N ILE A 73 6.43 7.69 -14.69
CA ILE A 73 5.37 7.13 -13.84
C ILE A 73 5.21 5.63 -14.09
N PHE A 74 5.19 5.20 -15.35
CA PHE A 74 5.13 3.78 -15.69
C PHE A 74 6.30 3.00 -15.06
N LEU A 75 7.54 3.49 -15.17
CA LEU A 75 8.69 2.81 -14.58
C LEU A 75 8.60 2.69 -13.05
N TRP A 76 8.25 3.77 -12.36
CA TRP A 76 8.14 3.77 -10.88
C TRP A 76 7.05 2.82 -10.38
N THR A 77 5.90 2.79 -11.06
CA THR A 77 4.79 1.91 -10.70
C THR A 77 5.14 0.43 -10.90
N GLN A 78 5.91 0.09 -11.96
CA GLN A 78 6.45 -1.27 -12.12
C GLN A 78 7.42 -1.65 -11.00
N LYS A 79 8.36 -0.77 -10.65
CA LYS A 79 9.36 -1.03 -9.60
C LYS A 79 8.73 -1.25 -8.24
N VAL A 80 7.83 -0.37 -7.81
CA VAL A 80 7.15 -0.50 -6.51
C VAL A 80 6.23 -1.73 -6.50
N SER A 81 5.51 -1.99 -7.58
CA SER A 81 4.69 -3.22 -7.69
C SER A 81 5.55 -4.47 -7.56
N HIS A 82 6.71 -4.53 -8.21
CA HIS A 82 7.64 -5.66 -8.11
C HIS A 82 8.07 -5.89 -6.65
N ILE A 83 8.55 -4.84 -5.98
CA ILE A 83 8.97 -4.92 -4.56
C ILE A 83 7.83 -5.43 -3.68
N LEU A 84 6.62 -4.89 -3.82
CA LEU A 84 5.47 -5.35 -3.05
C LEU A 84 5.12 -6.81 -3.33
N GLN A 85 5.24 -7.27 -4.58
CA GLN A 85 5.01 -8.67 -4.93
C GLN A 85 6.07 -9.59 -4.32
N GLU A 86 7.35 -9.21 -4.33
CA GLU A 86 8.41 -9.99 -3.68
C GLU A 86 8.18 -10.11 -2.18
N ILE A 87 7.77 -9.02 -1.52
CA ILE A 87 7.42 -9.05 -0.10
C ILE A 87 6.26 -10.01 0.17
N ILE A 88 5.21 -9.98 -0.67
CA ILE A 88 4.08 -10.90 -0.55
C ILE A 88 4.55 -12.35 -0.68
N LYS A 89 5.42 -12.66 -1.65
CA LYS A 89 5.98 -14.00 -1.85
C LYS A 89 6.78 -14.47 -0.62
N VAL A 90 7.67 -13.61 -0.11
CA VAL A 90 8.47 -13.92 1.09
C VAL A 90 7.59 -14.14 2.31
N GLN A 91 6.61 -13.26 2.55
CA GLN A 91 5.67 -13.42 3.67
C GLN A 91 4.85 -14.71 3.57
N GLN A 92 4.40 -15.09 2.37
CA GLN A 92 3.71 -16.37 2.14
C GLN A 92 4.59 -17.58 2.46
N ILE A 93 5.90 -17.54 2.14
CA ILE A 93 6.84 -18.61 2.47
C ILE A 93 7.01 -18.72 3.99
N LEU A 94 7.18 -17.58 4.68
CA LEU A 94 7.36 -17.53 6.13
C LEU A 94 6.10 -17.97 6.89
N ASP A 95 4.91 -17.59 6.41
CA ASP A 95 3.63 -17.87 7.06
C ASP A 95 3.20 -19.34 6.95
N LYS A 96 3.73 -20.14 5.99
CA LYS A 96 3.53 -21.61 5.96
C LYS A 96 3.92 -22.29 7.29
N ASN A 97 4.75 -21.64 8.10
CA ASN A 97 5.26 -22.15 9.37
C ASN A 97 4.56 -21.58 10.62
N LYS A 98 3.60 -20.64 10.50
CA LYS A 98 2.89 -20.04 11.64
C LYS A 98 1.40 -19.78 11.35
N LEU A 99 0.53 -20.54 12.01
CA LEU A 99 -0.90 -20.29 12.11
C LEU A 99 -1.16 -19.03 12.93
N ARG A 100 -1.32 -17.85 12.30
CA ARG A 100 -2.11 -16.70 12.78
C ARG A 100 -1.93 -15.53 11.81
N SER A 101 -2.80 -15.45 10.80
CA SER A 101 -3.00 -14.21 10.05
C SER A 101 -4.13 -13.41 10.68
N PHE A 102 -3.98 -12.09 10.80
CA PHE A 102 -5.11 -11.18 10.98
C PHE A 102 -6.00 -11.31 9.74
N GLN A 103 -7.02 -12.17 9.80
CA GLN A 103 -7.80 -12.53 8.61
C GLN A 103 -8.78 -11.44 8.15
N ASN A 104 -9.02 -10.41 8.95
CA ASN A 104 -9.95 -9.34 8.62
C ASN A 104 -9.29 -7.97 8.85
N SER A 105 -8.71 -7.42 7.80
CA SER A 105 -8.36 -6.00 7.73
C SER A 105 -9.36 -5.29 6.81
N CYS A 106 -9.69 -4.02 7.08
CA CYS A 106 -10.49 -3.19 6.17
C CYS A 106 -9.82 -3.00 4.79
N PHE A 107 -8.55 -3.36 4.65
CA PHE A 107 -7.84 -3.38 3.38
C PHE A 107 -8.09 -4.64 2.54
N ASN A 108 -8.72 -5.69 3.08
CA ASN A 108 -8.94 -6.93 2.32
C ASN A 108 -10.05 -6.74 1.26
N ASN A 109 -9.73 -7.08 0.01
CA ASN A 109 -10.73 -7.31 -1.02
C ASN A 109 -11.40 -8.67 -0.83
N SER A 110 -12.67 -8.80 -1.26
CA SER A 110 -13.41 -10.07 -1.23
C SER A 110 -12.83 -11.14 -2.17
N CYS A 111 -12.09 -10.71 -3.19
CA CYS A 111 -11.35 -11.57 -4.11
C CYS A 111 -10.06 -10.85 -4.54
N ILE A 112 -9.13 -11.59 -5.14
CA ILE A 112 -7.91 -11.01 -5.71
C ILE A 112 -8.32 -10.13 -6.91
N PRO A 113 -7.94 -8.84 -6.94
CA PRO A 113 -8.21 -7.98 -8.08
C PRO A 113 -7.60 -8.55 -9.37
N GLN A 114 -8.35 -8.49 -10.47
CA GLN A 114 -7.87 -8.96 -11.79
C GLN A 114 -6.86 -8.01 -12.42
N VAL A 115 -6.92 -6.72 -12.05
CA VAL A 115 -5.96 -5.71 -12.49
C VAL A 115 -4.62 -5.92 -11.77
N SER A 116 -3.52 -5.84 -12.52
CA SER A 116 -2.20 -5.93 -11.91
C SER A 116 -1.98 -4.76 -10.94
N LEU A 117 -1.10 -4.95 -9.96
CA LEU A 117 -0.81 -3.89 -8.99
C LEU A 117 -0.15 -2.67 -9.68
N SER A 118 0.74 -2.89 -10.64
CA SER A 118 1.39 -1.81 -11.38
C SER A 118 0.41 -1.03 -12.26
N ASP A 119 -0.49 -1.70 -13.00
CA ASP A 119 -1.52 -1.02 -13.80
C ASP A 119 -2.47 -0.20 -12.91
N TYR A 120 -2.82 -0.74 -11.74
CA TYR A 120 -3.66 -0.05 -10.78
C TYR A 120 -2.98 1.21 -10.23
N MET A 121 -1.70 1.12 -9.86
CA MET A 121 -0.90 2.26 -9.41
C MET A 121 -0.71 3.30 -10.52
N TYR A 122 -0.42 2.86 -11.75
CA TYR A 122 -0.27 3.73 -12.92
C TYR A 122 -1.55 4.53 -13.18
N LYS A 123 -2.71 3.86 -13.14
CA LYS A 123 -4.01 4.52 -13.24
C LYS A 123 -4.19 5.58 -12.14
N ILE A 124 -3.87 5.23 -10.89
CA ILE A 124 -4.00 6.18 -9.76
C ILE A 124 -3.12 7.42 -9.98
N MET A 125 -1.84 7.22 -10.31
CA MET A 125 -0.92 8.33 -10.50
C MET A 125 -1.29 9.23 -11.66
N THR A 126 -1.71 8.65 -12.80
CA THR A 126 -2.06 9.43 -13.99
C THR A 126 -3.39 10.15 -13.85
N GLU A 127 -4.44 9.47 -13.36
CA GLU A 127 -5.77 10.06 -13.21
C GLU A 127 -5.85 11.07 -12.07
N ALA A 128 -5.12 10.87 -10.97
CA ALA A 128 -5.04 11.83 -9.87
C ALA A 128 -3.89 12.85 -10.01
N ARG A 129 -3.13 12.82 -11.12
CA ARG A 129 -2.00 13.72 -11.39
C ARG A 129 -1.00 13.77 -10.23
N LEU A 130 -0.61 12.59 -9.75
CA LEU A 130 0.31 12.45 -8.62
C LEU A 130 1.75 12.53 -9.09
N GLU A 131 2.57 13.20 -8.29
CA GLU A 131 4.01 13.22 -8.45
C GLU A 131 4.63 11.89 -8.01
N ILE A 132 5.81 11.57 -8.55
CA ILE A 132 6.57 10.35 -8.22
C ILE A 132 6.88 10.28 -6.72
N ASP A 133 7.05 11.42 -6.07
CA ASP A 133 7.30 11.51 -4.64
C ASP A 133 6.18 10.87 -3.82
N ILE A 134 4.93 11.01 -4.26
CA ILE A 134 3.78 10.36 -3.62
C ILE A 134 3.88 8.83 -3.71
N CYS A 135 4.40 8.30 -4.82
CA CYS A 135 4.65 6.87 -4.97
C CYS A 135 5.71 6.38 -3.97
N ILE A 136 6.83 7.10 -3.85
CA ILE A 136 7.92 6.79 -2.91
C ILE A 136 7.43 6.85 -1.45
N ILE A 137 6.73 7.93 -1.08
CA ILE A 137 6.20 8.13 0.27
C ILE A 137 5.14 7.07 0.60
N SER A 138 4.32 6.66 -0.37
CA SER A 138 3.34 5.59 -0.16
C SER A 138 4.00 4.25 0.17
N LEU A 139 5.12 3.91 -0.47
CA LEU A 139 5.90 2.71 -0.15
C LEU A 139 6.51 2.82 1.25
N PHE A 140 7.03 3.99 1.61
CA PHE A 140 7.54 4.26 2.96
C PHE A 140 6.47 4.06 4.04
N TYR A 141 5.23 4.50 3.81
CA TYR A 141 4.12 4.25 4.74
C TYR A 141 3.82 2.76 4.88
N ILE A 142 3.90 1.99 3.79
CA ILE A 142 3.72 0.54 3.85
C ILE A 142 4.86 -0.15 4.62
N ASP A 143 6.12 0.27 4.43
CA ASP A 143 7.27 -0.22 5.22
C ASP A 143 7.10 0.07 6.70
N ARG A 144 6.82 1.33 7.03
CA ARG A 144 6.58 1.75 8.40
C ARG A 144 5.44 0.95 9.02
N LEU A 145 4.34 0.73 8.30
CA LEU A 145 3.21 -0.06 8.78
C LEU A 145 3.64 -1.48 9.16
N THR A 146 4.33 -2.20 8.26
CA THR A 146 4.78 -3.58 8.54
C THR A 146 5.83 -3.65 9.64
N SER A 147 6.65 -2.61 9.79
CA SER A 147 7.65 -2.49 10.85
C SER A 147 6.99 -2.22 12.22
N CYS A 148 5.97 -1.36 12.27
CA CYS A 148 5.25 -0.99 13.49
C CYS A 148 4.22 -2.05 13.92
N GLN A 149 3.72 -2.85 12.98
CA GLN A 149 2.67 -3.84 13.20
C GLN A 149 3.16 -5.24 12.81
N PRO A 150 3.89 -5.96 13.68
CA PRO A 150 4.49 -7.26 13.35
C PRO A 150 3.49 -8.34 12.91
N ASN A 151 2.21 -8.18 13.29
CA ASN A 151 1.12 -9.09 12.94
C ASN A 151 0.42 -8.72 11.62
N PHE A 152 0.74 -7.55 11.05
CA PHE A 152 0.18 -7.12 9.77
C PHE A 152 0.96 -7.75 8.63
N ARG A 153 0.24 -8.38 7.69
CA ARG A 153 0.82 -9.05 6.53
C ARG A 153 0.25 -8.45 5.25
N ILE A 154 1.12 -8.14 4.31
CA ILE A 154 0.75 -7.73 2.96
C ILE A 154 0.50 -9.00 2.16
N ASN A 155 -0.60 -9.02 1.41
CA ASN A 155 -0.96 -10.14 0.57
C ASN A 155 -1.75 -9.67 -0.66
N GLN A 156 -2.00 -10.60 -1.58
CA GLN A 156 -2.74 -10.37 -2.82
C GLN A 156 -4.19 -9.89 -2.63
N PHE A 157 -4.78 -10.03 -1.45
CA PHE A 157 -6.13 -9.52 -1.17
C PHE A 157 -6.10 -8.07 -0.70
N ASN A 158 -5.02 -7.61 -0.07
CA ASN A 158 -4.99 -6.29 0.55
C ASN A 158 -4.09 -5.25 -0.13
N CYS A 159 -3.09 -5.68 -0.89
CA CYS A 159 -2.07 -4.78 -1.43
C CYS A 159 -2.63 -3.63 -2.28
N HIS A 160 -3.65 -3.87 -3.12
CA HIS A 160 -4.30 -2.82 -3.91
C HIS A 160 -4.97 -1.74 -3.05
N ARG A 161 -5.73 -2.16 -2.03
CA ARG A 161 -6.43 -1.21 -1.14
C ARG A 161 -5.45 -0.49 -0.22
N LEU A 162 -4.39 -1.17 0.21
CA LEU A 162 -3.27 -0.56 0.93
C LEU A 162 -2.60 0.54 0.10
N ILE A 163 -2.19 0.25 -1.14
CA ILE A 163 -1.49 1.24 -1.97
C ILE A 163 -2.40 2.44 -2.30
N LEU A 164 -3.68 2.19 -2.59
CA LEU A 164 -4.67 3.25 -2.80
C LEU A 164 -4.71 4.20 -1.60
N THR A 165 -4.83 3.64 -0.39
CA THR A 165 -4.94 4.42 0.84
C THR A 165 -3.64 5.17 1.14
N SER A 166 -2.51 4.50 1.01
CA SER A 166 -1.18 5.10 1.26
C SER A 166 -0.89 6.25 0.30
N MET A 167 -1.19 6.11 -0.99
CA MET A 167 -1.06 7.19 -1.97
C MET A 167 -2.01 8.35 -1.67
N MET A 168 -3.25 8.08 -1.27
CA MET A 168 -4.21 9.12 -0.87
C MET A 168 -3.75 9.90 0.36
N VAL A 169 -3.25 9.21 1.39
CA VAL A 169 -2.73 9.87 2.60
C VAL A 169 -1.47 10.66 2.26
N ALA A 170 -0.56 10.11 1.46
CA ALA A 170 0.64 10.80 1.03
C ALA A 170 0.32 12.08 0.22
N SER A 171 -0.65 12.01 -0.70
CA SER A 171 -1.06 13.17 -1.50
C SER A 171 -1.68 14.27 -0.65
N LYS A 172 -2.52 13.93 0.34
CA LYS A 172 -3.08 14.90 1.30
C LYS A 172 -2.02 15.63 2.12
N MET A 173 -0.89 14.98 2.39
CA MET A 173 0.17 15.53 3.23
C MET A 173 1.18 16.38 2.45
N HIS A 174 1.35 16.12 1.16
CA HIS A 174 2.46 16.68 0.37
C HIS A 174 2.01 17.49 -0.85
N GLN A 175 0.77 17.31 -1.33
CA GLN A 175 0.23 18.16 -2.39
C GLN A 175 -0.58 19.30 -1.76
N ASP A 176 -0.47 20.50 -2.34
CA ASP A 176 -1.21 21.70 -1.94
C ASP A 176 -2.70 21.63 -2.34
N ILE A 177 -3.37 20.50 -2.09
CA ILE A 177 -4.79 20.31 -2.41
C ILE A 177 -5.63 20.86 -1.26
N GLN A 178 -6.38 21.92 -1.55
CA GLN A 178 -7.10 22.72 -0.55
C GLN A 178 -8.33 22.03 0.09
N SER A 179 -8.77 20.86 -0.39
CA SER A 179 -9.98 20.20 0.13
C SER A 179 -9.85 18.69 0.30
N TYR A 180 -9.87 18.25 1.56
CA TYR A 180 -9.86 16.85 1.97
C TYR A 180 -10.98 16.01 1.30
N PHE A 181 -12.20 16.55 1.23
CA PHE A 181 -13.35 15.86 0.65
C PHE A 181 -13.17 15.57 -0.84
N GLN A 182 -12.53 16.49 -1.57
CA GLN A 182 -12.27 16.30 -3.00
C GLN A 182 -11.26 15.17 -3.23
N VAL A 183 -10.23 15.07 -2.39
CA VAL A 183 -9.24 13.98 -2.49
C VAL A 183 -9.89 12.62 -2.26
N VAL A 184 -10.71 12.45 -1.22
CA VAL A 184 -11.36 11.16 -0.96
C VAL A 184 -12.31 10.78 -2.09
N LYS A 185 -13.10 11.74 -2.58
CA LYS A 185 -14.01 11.51 -3.71
C LYS A 185 -13.27 11.09 -4.97
N LEU A 186 -12.15 11.74 -5.28
CA LEU A 186 -11.30 11.42 -6.42
C LEU A 186 -10.73 9.99 -6.32
N PHE A 187 -10.10 9.67 -5.19
CA PHE A 187 -9.50 8.34 -4.98
C PHE A 187 -10.55 7.23 -4.87
N SER A 188 -11.75 7.54 -4.35
CA SER A 188 -12.90 6.62 -4.35
C SER A 188 -13.29 6.23 -5.77
N LEU A 189 -13.41 7.21 -6.67
CA LEU A 189 -13.76 6.99 -8.07
C LEU A 189 -12.70 6.20 -8.81
N ILE A 190 -11.43 6.63 -8.73
CA ILE A 190 -10.30 6.01 -9.42
C ILE A 190 -10.10 4.57 -8.93
N GLY A 191 -10.12 4.41 -7.60
CA GLY A 191 -9.81 3.17 -6.91
C GLY A 191 -10.95 2.14 -6.91
N GLY A 192 -12.17 2.53 -7.28
CA GLY A 192 -13.34 1.64 -7.31
C GLY A 192 -13.80 1.21 -5.92
N VAL A 193 -13.62 2.07 -4.91
CA VAL A 193 -13.96 1.83 -3.51
C VAL A 193 -14.91 2.92 -3.06
N CYS A 194 -16.00 2.60 -2.36
CA CYS A 194 -16.92 3.64 -1.91
C CYS A 194 -16.26 4.60 -0.90
N GLU A 195 -16.67 5.87 -0.89
CA GLU A 195 -16.06 6.89 -0.03
C GLU A 195 -16.05 6.48 1.46
N LYS A 196 -17.13 5.86 1.96
CA LYS A 196 -17.23 5.38 3.34
C LYS A 196 -16.16 4.33 3.68
N GLU A 197 -15.92 3.38 2.78
CA GLU A 197 -14.86 2.39 2.96
C GLU A 197 -13.49 3.05 2.92
N LEU A 198 -13.29 4.00 2.00
CA LEU A 198 -12.02 4.71 1.87
C LEU A 198 -11.71 5.58 3.10
N TYR A 199 -12.72 6.20 3.71
CA TYR A 199 -12.59 6.90 5.00
C TYR A 199 -12.16 5.95 6.12
N LEU A 200 -12.79 4.78 6.23
CA LEU A 200 -12.41 3.77 7.23
C LEU A 200 -10.98 3.28 7.01
N MET A 201 -10.61 3.02 5.76
CA MET A 201 -9.27 2.60 5.38
C MET A 201 -8.22 3.66 5.74
N GLU A 202 -8.50 4.95 5.46
CA GLU A 202 -7.64 6.06 5.85
C GLU A 202 -7.44 6.13 7.37
N GLN A 203 -8.53 6.17 8.14
CA GLN A 203 -8.45 6.22 9.60
C GLN A 203 -7.66 5.04 10.15
N THR A 204 -7.94 3.84 9.65
CA THR A 204 -7.22 2.63 10.06
C THR A 204 -5.73 2.70 9.73
N LEU A 205 -5.35 3.22 8.55
CA LEU A 205 -3.95 3.39 8.19
C LEU A 205 -3.24 4.38 9.12
N LEU A 206 -3.86 5.53 9.40
CA LEU A 206 -3.31 6.55 10.29
C LEU A 206 -3.12 6.04 11.72
N ASP A 207 -4.11 5.31 12.24
CA ASP A 207 -4.03 4.70 13.57
C ASP A 207 -2.92 3.64 13.63
N LEU A 208 -2.81 2.77 12.62
CA LEU A 208 -1.77 1.74 12.58
C LEU A 208 -0.35 2.33 12.44
N LEU A 209 -0.22 3.51 11.83
CA LEU A 209 1.01 4.29 11.75
C LEU A 209 1.28 5.16 12.99
N ASN A 210 0.37 5.19 13.97
CA ASN A 210 0.41 6.12 15.11
C ASN A 210 0.60 7.57 14.66
N TYR A 211 -0.01 7.94 13.53
CA TYR A 211 0.11 9.27 12.90
C TYR A 211 1.56 9.70 12.60
N GLN A 212 2.52 8.77 12.59
CA GLN A 212 3.90 9.01 12.19
C GLN A 212 3.95 9.04 10.66
N LEU A 213 3.69 10.21 10.07
CA LEU A 213 3.71 10.43 8.61
C LEU A 213 4.96 11.16 8.12
N PHE A 214 5.77 11.69 9.04
CA PHE A 214 7.01 12.39 8.72
C PHE A 214 8.04 11.43 8.11
N ILE A 215 8.61 11.85 6.99
CA ILE A 215 9.74 11.21 6.32
C ILE A 215 10.93 12.18 6.36
N SER A 216 12.09 11.70 6.81
CA SER A 216 13.30 12.51 6.80
C SER A 216 13.85 12.62 5.37
N GLU A 217 14.63 13.66 5.08
CA GLU A 217 15.30 13.80 3.78
C GLU A 217 16.23 12.62 3.50
N ASP A 218 16.90 12.11 4.54
CA ASP A 218 17.77 10.93 4.47
C ASP A 218 16.98 9.67 4.10
N ASP A 219 15.84 9.44 4.76
CA ASP A 219 14.97 8.29 4.46
C ASP A 219 14.41 8.40 3.04
N TYR A 220 13.88 9.56 2.66
CA TYR A 220 13.37 9.79 1.31
C TYR A 220 14.44 9.54 0.25
N THR A 221 15.64 10.09 0.43
CA THR A 221 16.77 9.93 -0.49
C THR A 221 17.20 8.47 -0.58
N ARG A 222 17.24 7.75 0.55
CA ARG A 222 17.54 6.31 0.56
C ARG A 222 16.53 5.52 -0.29
N TYR A 223 15.24 5.74 -0.07
CA TYR A 223 14.19 5.07 -0.83
C TYR A 223 14.26 5.39 -2.33
N LYS A 224 14.43 6.68 -2.66
CA LYS A 224 14.57 7.14 -4.04
C LYS A 224 15.75 6.47 -4.74
N ASN A 225 16.92 6.46 -4.10
CA ASN A 225 18.12 5.85 -4.66
C ASN A 225 17.97 4.34 -4.88
N GLN A 226 17.39 3.63 -3.90
CA GLN A 226 17.16 2.19 -4.03
C GLN A 226 16.21 1.86 -5.19
N LEU A 227 15.09 2.57 -5.28
CA LEU A 227 14.16 2.41 -6.39
C LEU A 227 14.82 2.81 -7.72
N THR A 228 15.67 3.83 -7.75
CA THR A 228 16.37 4.25 -8.97
C THR A 228 17.34 3.18 -9.46
N CYS A 229 18.15 2.62 -8.55
CA CYS A 229 19.13 1.58 -8.84
C CYS A 229 18.50 0.21 -9.18
N PHE A 230 17.26 -0.04 -8.75
CA PHE A 230 16.55 -1.27 -9.04
C PHE A 230 16.34 -1.45 -10.56
N GLN A 231 16.83 -2.55 -11.10
CA GLN A 231 16.63 -2.96 -12.50
C GLN A 231 15.60 -4.10 -12.54
N LEU A 232 14.54 -3.89 -13.34
CA LEU A 232 13.47 -4.88 -13.57
C LEU A 232 13.94 -6.05 -14.43
#